data_AF-A0ABD1DEW5-F1
#
_entry.id   AF-A0ABD1DEW5-F1
#
_cell.length_a   1.000
_cell.length_b   1.000
_cell.length_c   1.000
_cell.angle_alpha   90.00
_cell.angle_beta   90.00
_cell.angle_gamma   90.00
#
_symmetry.space_group_name_H-M   'P 1'
#
loop_
_entity.id
_entity.type
_entity.pdbx_description
1 polymer ?
#
loop_
_entity_poly.entity_id
_entity_poly.type
_entity_poly.pdbx_seq_one_letter_code
_entity_poly.pdbx_strand_id
1 'polypeptide(L)'
;MSDESWRRPSFRHSVVNKINDCIQSTGLNSSRNGQEMESHVFQRAQNKDEYLGFVARLILHIREIGQKQNVQQNSYDSEEEWVDR
;
A
#
# COMPACT_ATOMS: atom_id res chain seq x y z
N MET A 1 -25.03 16.01 -9.94
CA MET A 1 -25.41 14.64 -9.53
C MET A 1 -24.15 13.78 -9.56
N SER A 2 -23.36 13.50 -8.52
CA SER A 2 -23.23 14.02 -7.16
C SER A 2 -21.79 13.71 -6.76
N ASP A 3 -20.94 14.72 -6.64
CA ASP A 3 -19.51 14.60 -6.24
C ASP A 3 -19.31 14.10 -4.80
N GLU A 4 -20.36 13.63 -4.15
CA GLU A 4 -20.37 13.10 -2.78
C GLU A 4 -20.30 11.56 -2.75
N SER A 5 -20.29 10.90 -3.92
CA SER A 5 -20.25 9.42 -4.00
C SER A 5 -18.99 8.82 -3.37
N TRP A 6 -17.88 9.56 -3.33
CA TRP A 6 -16.62 9.10 -2.73
C TRP A 6 -16.69 8.93 -1.22
N ARG A 7 -17.60 9.65 -0.54
CA ARG A 7 -17.83 9.49 0.90
C ARG A 7 -18.67 8.28 1.24
N ARG A 8 -19.22 7.57 0.23
CA ARG A 8 -20.08 6.42 0.50
C ARG A 8 -19.27 5.21 0.96
N PRO A 9 -19.78 4.44 1.94
CA PRO A 9 -19.10 3.27 2.46
C PRO A 9 -18.71 2.29 1.35
N SER A 10 -19.58 2.08 0.37
CA SER A 10 -19.35 1.19 -0.77
C SER A 10 -18.15 1.63 -1.63
N PHE A 11 -18.00 2.93 -1.84
CA PHE A 11 -16.87 3.47 -2.60
C PHE A 11 -15.57 3.35 -1.81
N ARG A 12 -15.59 3.73 -0.53
CA ARG A 12 -14.44 3.58 0.37
C ARG A 12 -13.99 2.13 0.47
N HIS A 13 -14.93 1.19 0.59
CA HIS A 13 -14.64 -0.25 0.61
C HIS A 13 -13.97 -0.71 -0.71
N SER A 14 -14.40 -0.18 -1.85
CA SER A 14 -13.77 -0.46 -3.14
C SER A 14 -12.32 0.07 -3.20
N VAL A 15 -12.04 1.20 -2.56
CA VAL A 15 -10.70 1.77 -2.45
C VAL A 15 -9.81 0.95 -1.51
N VAL A 16 -10.34 0.55 -0.35
CA VAL A 16 -9.67 -0.35 0.59
C VAL A 16 -9.25 -1.65 -0.11
N ASN A 17 -10.15 -2.24 -0.90
CA ASN A 17 -9.85 -3.45 -1.67
C ASN A 17 -8.70 -3.23 -2.66
N LYS A 18 -8.68 -2.09 -3.37
CA LYS A 18 -7.56 -1.76 -4.28
C LYS A 18 -6.23 -1.62 -3.53
N ILE A 19 -6.24 -1.04 -2.34
CA ILE A 19 -5.04 -0.91 -1.50
C ILE A 19 -4.56 -2.29 -1.06
N ASN A 20 -5.45 -3.14 -0.56
CA ASN A 20 -5.13 -4.50 -0.13
C ASN A 20 -4.57 -5.35 -1.29
N ASP A 21 -5.17 -5.25 -2.47
CA ASP A 21 -4.70 -5.93 -3.69
C ASP A 21 -3.27 -5.51 -4.05
N CYS A 22 -2.96 -4.22 -3.96
CA CYS A 22 -1.59 -3.72 -4.18
C CYS A 22 -0.60 -4.27 -3.15
N ILE A 23 -0.96 -4.28 -1.86
CA ILE A 23 -0.13 -4.83 -0.78
C ILE A 23 0.17 -6.31 -1.04
N GLN A 24 -0.88 -7.09 -1.34
CA GLN A 24 -0.77 -8.52 -1.68
C GLN A 24 0.10 -8.74 -2.91
N SER A 25 -0.09 -7.95 -3.98
CA SER A 25 0.69 -8.02 -5.21
C SER A 25 2.18 -7.74 -4.98
N THR A 26 2.53 -6.96 -3.96
CA THR A 26 3.93 -6.63 -3.68
C THR A 26 4.59 -7.61 -2.69
N GLY A 27 3.86 -8.63 -2.22
CA GLY A 27 4.37 -9.62 -1.27
C GLY A 27 4.72 -9.04 0.11
N LEU A 28 4.24 -7.83 0.42
CA LEU A 28 4.45 -7.17 1.70
C LEU A 28 3.66 -7.93 2.78
N ASN A 29 4.35 -8.83 3.48
CA ASN A 29 3.91 -9.59 4.64
C ASN A 29 3.75 -8.72 5.91
N SER A 30 4.04 -7.43 5.84
CA SER A 30 4.09 -6.55 7.01
C SER A 30 2.77 -5.83 7.24
N SER A 31 1.97 -6.31 8.21
CA SER A 31 1.10 -5.60 9.19
C SER A 31 0.25 -4.38 8.79
N ARG A 32 0.26 -3.95 7.53
CA ARG A 32 -0.41 -2.74 7.05
C ARG A 32 -1.79 -3.12 6.54
N ASN A 33 -2.80 -2.64 7.25
CA ASN A 33 -4.19 -2.87 6.94
C ASN A 33 -4.68 -1.78 5.97
N GLY A 34 -5.06 -2.14 4.75
CA GLY A 34 -5.56 -1.18 3.75
C GLY A 34 -6.76 -0.36 4.24
N GLN A 35 -7.51 -0.90 5.21
CA GLN A 35 -8.61 -0.19 5.85
C GLN A 35 -8.14 1.01 6.68
N GLU A 36 -7.07 0.87 7.47
CA GLU A 36 -6.53 1.99 8.25
C GLU A 36 -5.89 3.04 7.35
N MET A 37 -5.17 2.58 6.32
CA MET A 37 -4.52 3.47 5.36
C MET A 37 -5.56 4.31 4.60
N GLU A 38 -6.66 3.71 4.16
CA GLU A 38 -7.76 4.45 3.54
C GLU A 38 -8.43 5.41 4.54
N SER A 39 -8.66 4.98 5.79
CA SER A 39 -9.30 5.81 6.80
C SER A 39 -8.50 7.09 7.08
N HIS A 40 -7.17 7.01 7.12
CA HIS A 40 -6.30 8.17 7.24
C HIS A 40 -6.43 9.10 6.03
N VAL A 41 -6.43 8.55 4.81
CA VAL A 41 -6.61 9.34 3.57
C VAL A 41 -7.98 10.03 3.54
N PHE A 42 -9.02 9.33 3.98
CA PHE A 42 -10.38 9.87 4.08
C PHE A 42 -10.46 11.02 5.08
N GLN A 43 -9.82 10.91 6.25
CA GLN A 43 -9.78 11.98 7.25
C GLN A 43 -9.01 13.21 6.77
N ARG A 44 -8.01 13.03 5.91
CA ARG A 44 -7.15 14.11 5.41
C ARG A 44 -7.72 14.80 4.18
N ALA A 45 -8.49 14.09 3.35
CA ALA A 45 -9.06 14.64 2.14
C ALA A 45 -10.31 15.48 2.43
N GLN A 46 -10.35 16.72 1.94
CA GLN A 46 -11.52 17.58 2.10
C GLN A 46 -12.51 17.43 0.93
N ASN A 47 -11.99 17.02 -0.22
CA ASN A 47 -12.73 16.88 -1.48
C ASN A 47 -12.28 15.61 -2.24
N LYS A 48 -13.06 15.24 -3.26
CA LYS A 48 -12.87 14.01 -4.05
C LYS A 48 -11.52 13.98 -4.77
N ASP A 49 -11.11 15.10 -5.36
CA ASP A 49 -9.85 15.19 -6.10
C ASP A 49 -8.65 14.94 -5.21
N GLU A 50 -8.63 15.55 -4.01
CA GLU A 50 -7.61 15.26 -3.01
C GLU A 50 -7.63 13.80 -2.57
N TYR A 51 -8.81 13.23 -2.30
CA TYR A 51 -8.93 11.82 -1.90
C TYR A 51 -8.34 10.88 -2.96
N LEU A 52 -8.71 11.06 -4.23
CA LEU A 52 -8.18 10.27 -5.33
C LEU A 52 -6.67 10.49 -5.53
N GLY A 53 -6.19 11.73 -5.38
CA GLY A 53 -4.77 12.06 -5.47
C GLY A 53 -3.94 11.39 -4.35
N PHE A 54 -4.46 11.38 -3.12
CA PHE A 54 -3.81 10.70 -1.99
C PHE A 54 -3.82 9.18 -2.17
N VAL A 55 -4.95 8.59 -2.58
CA VAL A 55 -5.05 7.15 -2.87
C VAL A 55 -4.08 6.74 -3.98
N ALA A 56 -3.98 7.52 -5.06
CA ALA A 56 -3.07 7.24 -6.16
C ALA A 56 -1.60 7.25 -5.70
N ARG A 57 -1.18 8.27 -4.94
CA ARG A 57 0.17 8.32 -4.35
C ARG A 57 0.42 7.17 -3.37
N LEU A 58 -0.58 6.82 -2.57
CA LEU A 58 -0.50 5.73 -1.60
C LEU A 58 -0.26 4.37 -2.28
N ILE A 59 -1.03 4.08 -3.33
CA ILE A 59 -0.87 2.85 -4.12
C ILE A 59 0.52 2.78 -4.76
N LEU A 60 1.00 3.89 -5.36
CA LEU A 60 2.34 3.95 -5.92
C LEU A 60 3.41 3.67 -4.85
N HIS A 61 3.28 4.32 -3.69
CA HIS A 61 4.21 4.17 -2.59
C HIS A 61 4.26 2.73 -2.05
N ILE A 62 3.11 2.06 -1.92
CA ILE A 62 3.04 0.65 -1.50
C ILE A 62 3.84 -0.24 -2.46
N ARG A 63 3.67 -0.04 -3.77
CA ARG A 63 4.40 -0.81 -4.80
C ARG A 63 5.90 -0.57 -4.71
N GLU A 64 6.32 0.69 -4.55
CA GLU A 64 7.74 1.03 -4.38
C GLU A 64 8.33 0.40 -3.10
N ILE A 65 7.60 0.43 -1.99
CA ILE A 65 8.08 -0.15 -0.73
C ILE A 65 8.23 -1.66 -0.85
N GLY A 66 7.25 -2.37 -1.42
CA GLY A 66 7.36 -3.83 -1.53
C GLY A 66 8.44 -4.27 -2.50
N GLN A 67 8.72 -3.50 -3.56
CA GLN A 67 9.91 -3.73 -4.40
C GLN A 67 11.21 -3.59 -3.60
N LYS A 68 11.35 -2.55 -2.77
CA LYS A 68 12.55 -2.34 -1.95
C LYS A 68 12.72 -3.39 -0.85
N GLN A 69 11.64 -3.82 -0.21
CA GLN A 69 11.73 -4.81 0.88
C GLN A 69 12.10 -6.21 0.37
N ASN A 70 11.68 -6.59 -0.83
CA ASN A 70 12.10 -7.85 -1.45
C ASN A 70 13.62 -7.88 -1.70
N VAL A 71 14.21 -6.76 -2.12
CA VAL A 71 15.65 -6.65 -2.39
C VAL A 71 16.49 -6.77 -1.10
N GLN A 72 16.00 -6.26 0.03
CA GLN A 72 16.75 -6.32 1.29
C GLN A 72 16.78 -7.73 1.90
N GLN A 73 15.77 -8.57 1.63
CA GLN A 73 15.66 -9.90 2.23
C GLN A 73 16.54 -10.95 1.55
N ASN A 74 17.07 -10.67 0.35
CA ASN A 74 17.89 -11.59 -0.43
C ASN A 74 19.42 -11.30 -0.36
N SER A 75 19.85 -10.44 0.56
CA SER A 75 21.26 -9.98 0.64
C SER A 75 22.07 -10.60 1.80
N TYR A 76 21.53 -11.55 2.55
CA TYR A 76 22.19 -12.18 3.70
C TYR A 76 22.18 -13.72 3.61
N ASP A 77 22.51 -14.29 2.45
CA ASP A 77 22.63 -15.74 2.27
C ASP A 77 23.75 -16.10 1.28
N SER A 78 24.93 -15.49 1.41
CA SER A 78 26.07 -15.82 0.51
C SER A 78 27.48 -15.69 1.11
N GLU A 79 27.65 -15.51 2.41
CA GLU A 79 28.99 -15.25 2.99
C GLU A 79 29.49 -16.24 4.08
N GLU A 80 29.06 -17.51 4.08
CA GLU A 80 29.65 -18.51 5.01
C GLU A 80 30.04 -19.87 4.36
N GLU A 81 30.56 -19.89 3.12
CA GLU A 81 31.13 -21.13 2.51
C GLU A 81 32.67 -21.17 2.48
N TRP A 82 33.38 -20.40 3.32
CA TRP A 82 34.85 -20.27 3.23
C TRP A 82 35.66 -20.35 4.53
N VAL A 83 35.18 -21.02 5.59
CA VAL A 83 36.02 -21.24 6.80
C VAL A 83 36.22 -22.73 7.09
N ASP A 84 36.62 -23.50 6.08
CA ASP A 84 37.14 -24.86 6.26
C ASP A 84 38.15 -25.21 5.14
N ARG A 85 39.30 -24.51 5.12
CA ARG A 85 40.48 -24.92 4.35
C ARG A 85 41.77 -24.55 5.07
#